data_AF-A0ABD1XWH1-F1
#
_entry.id   AF-A0ABD1XWH1-F1
#
_cell.length_a   1.000
_cell.length_b   1.000
_cell.length_c   1.000
_cell.angle_alpha   90.00
_cell.angle_beta   90.00
_cell.angle_gamma   90.00
#
_symmetry.space_group_name_H-M   'P 1'
#
loop_
_entity.id
_entity.type
_entity.pdbx_description
1 polymer ?
#
loop_
_entity_poly.entity_id
_entity_poly.type
_entity_poly.pdbx_seq_one_letter_code
_entity_poly.pdbx_strand_id
1 'polypeptide(L)'
;MDVYLEPLVEELKLLWDGVCAYDAAARCPRDDRWFTLYAICMWTIHDSPGLGFISGLAVSGTRGCPTCGDQLQAQYSTSLGSTYYLGHEKYLPLDHPLRIGCTVPIPRPMTMIDYCMLEARIQVGEIPRASSGLNLVPILLELSYWDSLLIQHLGDAMHREGNVVKNLIQHIWEKADSIKHMHACIEFGMHAHAWPYTASNGVEAIPTAEWVLSSQDKRLFRECIQKIKCPTGYASKFRIAFTHEDKGAYLHLSLRAKLIG
;
A
#
# COMPACT_ATOMS: atom_id res chain seq x y z
N MET A 1 17.05 6.85 -9.79
CA MET A 1 16.17 6.07 -10.68
C MET A 1 15.72 6.92 -11.85
N ASP A 2 15.67 8.26 -11.69
CA ASP A 2 15.34 9.24 -12.72
C ASP A 2 16.09 9.04 -14.05
N VAL A 3 17.37 8.66 -14.00
CA VAL A 3 18.19 8.32 -15.20
C VAL A 3 17.55 7.24 -16.08
N TYR A 4 16.80 6.29 -15.49
CA TYR A 4 16.13 5.24 -16.28
C TYR A 4 14.82 5.71 -16.92
N LEU A 5 14.21 6.77 -16.38
CA LEU A 5 12.97 7.36 -16.90
C LEU A 5 13.23 8.54 -17.82
N GLU A 6 14.45 9.09 -17.82
CA GLU A 6 14.84 10.22 -18.65
C GLU A 6 14.49 10.02 -20.14
N PRO A 7 14.81 8.88 -20.80
CA PRO A 7 14.42 8.68 -22.21
C PRO A 7 12.89 8.70 -22.40
N LEU A 8 12.14 8.13 -21.44
CA LEU A 8 10.68 8.14 -21.49
C LEU A 8 10.13 9.55 -21.33
N VAL A 9 10.69 10.34 -20.42
CA VAL A 9 10.27 11.74 -20.19
C VAL A 9 10.60 12.61 -21.40
N GLU A 10 11.75 12.42 -22.03
CA GLU A 10 12.11 13.10 -23.28
C GLU A 10 11.12 12.77 -24.41
N GLU A 11 10.81 11.49 -24.61
CA GLU A 11 9.80 11.06 -25.60
C GLU A 11 8.41 11.64 -25.29
N LEU A 12 8.00 11.66 -24.02
CA LEU A 12 6.71 12.24 -23.60
C LEU A 12 6.65 13.75 -23.82
N LYS A 13 7.76 14.48 -23.69
CA LYS A 13 7.84 15.91 -24.05
C LYS A 13 7.64 16.10 -25.55
N LEU A 14 8.30 15.29 -26.38
CA LEU A 14 8.12 15.33 -27.84
C LEU A 14 6.68 15.00 -28.24
N LEU A 15 6.09 13.97 -27.63
CA LEU A 15 4.71 13.55 -27.87
C LEU A 15 3.68 14.57 -27.37
N TRP A 16 4.02 15.39 -26.38
CA TRP A 16 3.17 16.48 -25.92
C TRP A 16 3.09 17.62 -26.94
N ASP A 17 4.22 17.95 -27.57
CA ASP A 17 4.29 18.96 -28.64
C ASP A 17 3.72 18.42 -29.98
N GLY A 18 3.67 17.10 -30.13
CA GLY A 18 3.12 16.39 -31.27
C GLY A 18 4.21 15.99 -32.27
N VAL A 19 4.18 14.73 -32.70
CA VAL A 19 5.15 14.18 -33.66
C VAL A 19 4.46 13.68 -34.92
N CYS A 20 5.11 13.82 -36.07
CA CYS A 20 4.60 13.26 -37.32
C CYS A 20 4.76 11.73 -37.30
N ALA A 21 3.65 11.00 -37.36
CA ALA A 21 3.61 9.54 -37.34
C ALA A 21 2.91 8.98 -38.57
N TYR A 22 3.37 7.82 -39.01
CA TYR A 22 2.80 7.10 -40.16
C TYR A 22 1.78 6.05 -39.70
N ASP A 23 0.58 6.08 -40.29
CA ASP A 23 -0.45 5.07 -40.04
C ASP A 23 -0.17 3.78 -40.83
N ALA A 24 0.62 2.88 -40.24
CA ALA A 24 0.93 1.58 -40.85
C ALA A 24 -0.28 0.62 -40.95
N ALA A 25 -1.39 0.91 -40.25
CA ALA A 25 -2.61 0.12 -40.34
C ALA A 25 -3.46 0.50 -41.57
N ALA A 26 -3.20 1.66 -42.17
CA ALA A 26 -3.75 2.07 -43.45
C ALA A 26 -3.22 1.17 -44.59
N ARG A 27 -3.81 -0.02 -44.76
CA ARG A 27 -3.48 -0.94 -45.86
C ARG A 27 -4.01 -0.48 -47.23
N CYS A 28 -4.06 0.83 -47.49
CA CYS A 28 -4.45 1.36 -48.79
C CYS A 28 -3.20 1.85 -49.54
N PRO A 29 -2.76 1.19 -50.62
CA PRO A 29 -1.55 1.56 -51.39
C PRO A 29 -1.60 2.94 -52.07
N ARG A 30 -2.68 3.71 -51.90
CA ARG A 30 -2.91 4.99 -52.59
C ARG A 30 -2.92 6.20 -51.66
N ASP A 31 -2.93 5.99 -50.34
CA ASP A 31 -2.96 7.08 -49.37
C ASP A 31 -1.87 6.85 -48.31
N ASP A 32 -0.72 7.53 -48.48
CA ASP A 32 0.25 7.68 -47.40
C ASP A 32 -0.36 8.59 -46.33
N ARG A 33 -0.91 7.99 -45.28
CA ARG A 33 -1.57 8.72 -44.20
C ARG A 33 -0.58 9.01 -43.08
N TRP A 34 -0.12 10.26 -43.07
CA TRP A 34 0.62 10.86 -41.97
C TRP A 34 -0.36 11.61 -41.06
N PHE A 35 -0.12 11.55 -39.76
CA PHE A 35 -0.90 12.30 -38.77
C PHE A 35 0.01 12.80 -37.66
N THR A 36 -0.43 13.85 -36.95
CA THR A 36 0.26 14.31 -35.75
C THR A 36 -0.19 13.45 -34.58
N LEU A 37 0.73 12.66 -34.04
CA LEU A 37 0.51 11.85 -32.84
C LEU A 37 0.82 12.69 -31.60
N TYR A 38 -0.13 12.73 -30.68
CA TYR A 38 0.03 13.26 -29.34
C TYR A 38 -0.09 12.14 -28.32
N ALA A 39 0.70 12.19 -27.24
CA ALA A 39 0.55 11.27 -26.11
C ALA A 39 0.93 11.94 -24.79
N ILE A 40 0.34 11.43 -23.71
CA ILE A 40 0.62 11.86 -22.35
C ILE A 40 0.77 10.66 -21.42
N CYS A 41 1.53 10.83 -20.35
CA CYS A 41 1.47 9.92 -19.20
C CYS A 41 0.31 10.38 -18.30
N MET A 42 -0.79 9.63 -18.29
CA MET A 42 -2.01 10.01 -17.55
C MET A 42 -1.90 9.75 -16.04
N TRP A 43 -1.24 8.66 -15.66
CA TRP A 43 -0.93 8.30 -14.28
C TRP A 43 0.10 7.17 -14.28
N THR A 44 0.65 6.89 -13.11
CA THR A 44 1.54 5.76 -12.87
C THR A 44 0.95 4.80 -11.84
N ILE A 45 1.21 3.49 -11.95
CA ILE A 45 0.67 2.46 -11.04
C ILE A 45 1.83 1.75 -10.33
N HIS A 46 1.88 1.82 -9.00
CA HIS A 46 2.99 1.27 -8.22
C HIS A 46 2.57 0.67 -6.89
N ASP A 47 3.33 -0.30 -6.41
CA ASP A 47 3.32 -0.68 -5.00
C ASP A 47 3.91 0.45 -4.12
N SER A 48 3.93 0.28 -2.80
CA SER A 48 4.43 1.34 -1.91
C SER A 48 5.89 1.72 -2.18
N PRO A 49 6.86 0.79 -2.32
CA PRO A 49 8.23 1.14 -2.71
C PRO A 49 8.31 1.88 -4.04
N GLY A 50 7.64 1.39 -5.09
CA GLY A 50 7.62 2.04 -6.40
C GLY A 50 7.04 3.45 -6.33
N LEU A 51 5.98 3.65 -5.55
CA LEU A 51 5.40 4.97 -5.32
C LEU A 51 6.44 5.93 -4.75
N GLY A 52 7.21 5.51 -3.73
CA GLY A 52 8.23 6.37 -3.12
C GLY A 52 9.34 6.75 -4.09
N PHE A 53 9.73 5.84 -4.99
CA PHE A 53 10.73 6.14 -6.03
C PHE A 53 10.22 7.11 -7.09
N ILE A 54 8.97 6.97 -7.50
CA ILE A 54 8.41 7.69 -8.66
C ILE A 54 7.79 9.03 -8.26
N SER A 55 7.20 9.12 -7.07
CA SER A 55 6.63 10.36 -6.52
C SER A 55 7.61 11.16 -5.66
N GLY A 56 8.75 10.56 -5.33
CA GLY A 56 9.72 11.15 -4.41
C GLY A 56 9.23 11.24 -2.96
N LEU A 57 8.04 10.73 -2.64
CA LEU A 57 7.48 10.75 -1.30
C LEU A 57 8.12 9.68 -0.40
N ALA A 58 8.18 9.98 0.90
CA ALA A 58 8.50 9.00 1.91
C ALA A 58 7.38 7.95 2.00
N VAL A 59 7.77 6.68 1.95
CA VAL A 59 6.86 5.51 2.05
C VAL A 59 7.15 4.64 3.27
N SER A 60 8.02 5.14 4.16
CA SER A 60 8.38 4.53 5.44
C SER A 60 8.72 5.61 6.47
N GLY A 61 8.93 5.19 7.72
CA GLY A 61 9.27 6.08 8.82
C GLY A 61 8.08 6.94 9.25
N THR A 62 8.35 8.09 9.88
CA THR A 62 7.29 8.89 10.53
C THR A 62 6.35 9.60 9.57
N ARG A 63 6.67 9.62 8.26
CA ARG A 63 5.87 10.23 7.19
C ARG A 63 5.57 9.25 6.06
N GLY A 64 5.60 7.94 6.35
CA GLY A 64 5.44 6.90 5.33
C GLY A 64 4.09 6.83 4.61
N CYS A 65 3.14 7.71 4.95
CA CYS A 65 1.85 7.80 4.30
C CYS A 65 1.73 9.14 3.53
N PRO A 66 1.74 9.10 2.18
CA PRO A 66 1.51 10.26 1.31
C PRO A 66 0.26 11.09 1.64
N THR A 67 -0.80 10.41 2.09
CA THR A 67 -2.06 11.06 2.44
C THR A 67 -1.97 11.73 3.80
N CYS A 68 -1.41 11.05 4.80
CA CYS A 68 -1.36 11.59 6.16
C CYS A 68 -0.30 12.68 6.33
N GLY A 69 0.84 12.56 5.65
CA GLY A 69 1.97 13.47 5.83
C GLY A 69 2.33 13.63 7.32
N ASP A 70 2.35 14.88 7.80
CA ASP A 70 2.60 15.22 9.21
C ASP A 70 1.49 14.77 10.18
N GLN A 71 0.29 14.47 9.67
CA GLN A 71 -0.84 13.95 10.47
C GLN A 71 -0.75 12.43 10.69
N LEU A 72 0.31 11.78 10.18
CA LEU A 72 0.56 10.38 10.44
C LEU A 72 1.01 10.21 11.90
N GLN A 73 0.20 9.50 12.68
CA GLN A 73 0.55 9.16 14.04
C GLN A 73 1.51 7.96 14.01
N ALA A 74 2.78 8.24 13.81
CA ALA A 74 3.83 7.24 13.80
C ALA A 74 4.58 7.22 15.13
N GLN A 75 4.74 6.04 15.72
CA GLN A 75 5.53 5.84 16.94
C GLN A 75 6.52 4.70 16.73
N TYR A 76 7.73 4.82 17.24
CA TYR A 76 8.73 3.75 17.16
C TYR A 76 8.51 2.77 18.30
N SER A 77 8.35 1.47 18.00
CA SER A 77 8.33 0.43 19.01
C SER A 77 9.76 -0.06 19.25
N THR A 78 10.21 0.07 20.49
CA THR A 78 11.49 -0.49 20.95
C THR A 78 11.47 -2.02 20.95
N SER A 79 10.32 -2.62 21.26
CA SER A 79 10.13 -4.07 21.31
C SER A 79 10.25 -4.72 19.92
N LEU A 80 9.77 -4.05 18.87
CA LEU A 80 9.80 -4.55 17.50
C LEU A 80 10.99 -4.02 16.68
N GLY A 81 11.59 -2.91 17.10
CA GLY A 81 12.63 -2.22 16.33
C GLY A 81 12.08 -1.59 15.05
N SER A 82 10.81 -1.18 15.06
CA SER A 82 10.10 -0.70 13.88
C SER A 82 9.13 0.43 14.21
N THR A 83 8.85 1.28 13.24
CA THR A 83 7.78 2.29 13.32
C THR A 83 6.41 1.63 13.17
N TYR A 84 5.51 1.94 14.09
CA TYR A 84 4.11 1.55 14.10
C TYR A 84 3.23 2.76 13.79
N TYR A 85 2.13 2.53 13.07
CA TYR A 85 1.18 3.58 12.69
C TYR A 85 -0.10 3.42 13.52
N LEU A 86 -0.52 4.52 14.14
CA LEU A 86 -1.67 4.61 15.04
C LEU A 86 -2.72 5.56 14.46
N GLY A 87 -3.85 5.69 15.15
CA GLY A 87 -4.90 6.63 14.78
C GLY A 87 -5.64 6.19 13.52
N HIS A 88 -5.81 4.88 13.32
CA HIS A 88 -6.55 4.32 12.20
C HIS A 88 -8.07 4.39 12.42
N GLU A 89 -8.52 4.61 13.65
CA GLU A 89 -9.92 4.72 14.04
C GLU A 89 -10.62 5.87 13.32
N LYS A 90 -9.88 6.90 12.92
CA LYS A 90 -10.39 8.05 12.14
C LYS A 90 -11.01 7.65 10.80
N TYR A 91 -10.65 6.49 10.25
CA TYR A 91 -11.18 5.99 8.97
C TYR A 91 -12.45 5.13 9.13
N LEU A 92 -12.81 4.74 10.35
CA LEU A 92 -14.03 3.96 10.61
C LEU A 92 -15.28 4.83 10.47
N PRO A 93 -16.51 4.29 10.33
CA PRO A 93 -17.74 5.08 10.36
C PRO A 93 -17.88 5.92 11.65
N LEU A 94 -18.57 7.07 11.59
CA LEU A 94 -18.70 8.00 12.74
C LEU A 94 -19.41 7.38 13.95
N ASP A 95 -20.30 6.43 13.70
CA ASP A 95 -21.06 5.66 14.67
C ASP A 95 -20.32 4.39 15.14
N HIS A 96 -19.14 4.10 14.61
CA HIS A 96 -18.38 2.91 14.98
C HIS A 96 -17.84 3.05 16.42
N PRO A 97 -18.01 2.04 17.31
CA PRO A 97 -17.59 2.13 18.72
C PRO A 97 -16.14 2.57 18.92
N LEU A 98 -15.23 2.11 18.06
CA LEU A 98 -13.80 2.50 18.09
C LEU A 98 -13.52 3.92 17.59
N ARG A 99 -14.43 4.56 16.85
CA ARG A 99 -14.28 5.95 16.39
C ARG A 99 -14.92 6.95 17.35
N ILE A 100 -15.86 6.53 18.18
CA ILE A 100 -16.50 7.41 19.18
C ILE A 100 -15.41 8.04 20.06
N GLY A 101 -15.35 9.38 20.08
CA GLY A 101 -14.32 10.14 20.79
C GLY A 101 -13.04 10.43 19.99
N CYS A 102 -12.86 9.84 18.80
CA CYS A 102 -11.78 10.19 17.88
C CYS A 102 -12.10 11.53 17.19
N THR A 103 -11.36 12.58 17.55
CA THR A 103 -11.48 13.92 16.98
C THR A 103 -10.51 14.18 15.82
N VAL A 104 -9.65 13.21 15.51
CA VAL A 104 -8.65 13.32 14.46
C VAL A 104 -9.35 13.34 13.10
N PRO A 105 -9.20 14.41 12.30
CA PRO A 105 -9.80 14.45 10.98
C PRO A 105 -9.12 13.44 10.04
N ILE A 106 -9.88 12.98 9.05
CA ILE A 106 -9.30 12.21 7.95
C ILE A 106 -8.43 13.16 7.13
N PRO A 107 -7.12 12.89 6.97
CA PRO A 107 -6.25 13.76 6.21
C PRO A 107 -6.68 13.77 4.75
N ARG A 108 -6.62 14.96 4.13
CA ARG A 108 -6.76 15.05 2.67
C ARG A 108 -5.46 14.61 2.00
N PRO A 109 -5.51 13.98 0.81
CA PRO A 109 -4.32 13.70 0.02
C PRO A 109 -3.49 14.96 -0.24
N MET A 110 -2.16 14.79 -0.30
CA MET A 110 -1.23 15.84 -0.72
C MET A 110 -1.52 16.20 -2.19
N THR A 111 -1.67 17.49 -2.47
CA THR A 111 -1.82 18.02 -3.83
C THR A 111 -0.45 18.41 -4.40
N MET A 112 -0.38 18.65 -5.71
CA MET A 112 0.85 19.17 -6.32
C MET A 112 1.25 20.54 -5.74
N ILE A 113 0.27 21.39 -5.41
CA ILE A 113 0.54 22.67 -4.75
C ILE A 113 1.22 22.46 -3.40
N ASP A 114 0.74 21.51 -2.58
CA ASP A 114 1.35 21.19 -1.30
C ASP A 114 2.78 20.68 -1.47
N TYR A 115 3.00 19.84 -2.49
CA TYR A 115 4.33 19.34 -2.84
C TYR A 115 5.28 20.48 -3.21
N CYS A 116 4.88 21.37 -4.14
CA CYS A 116 5.71 22.49 -4.58
C CYS A 116 6.02 23.45 -3.43
N MET A 117 5.05 23.71 -2.54
CA MET A 117 5.25 24.53 -1.35
C MET A 117 6.26 23.88 -0.39
N LEU A 118 6.18 22.57 -0.18
CA LEU A 118 7.13 21.85 0.68
C LEU A 118 8.53 21.83 0.07
N GLU A 119 8.63 21.62 -1.24
CA GLU A 119 9.89 21.66 -1.99
C GLU A 119 10.54 23.05 -1.93
N ALA A 120 9.77 24.13 -2.08
CA ALA A 120 10.27 25.50 -1.94
C ALA A 120 10.84 25.77 -0.54
N ARG A 121 10.18 25.28 0.51
CA ARG A 121 10.66 25.40 1.91
C ARG A 121 11.97 24.64 2.14
N ILE A 122 12.16 23.50 1.47
CA ILE A 122 13.43 22.76 1.49
C ILE A 122 14.52 23.58 0.78
N GLN A 123 14.23 24.16 -0.38
CA GLN A 123 15.19 24.94 -1.16
C GLN A 123 15.70 26.18 -0.44
N VAL A 124 14.83 26.88 0.30
CA VAL A 124 15.22 28.03 1.13
C VAL A 124 15.84 27.63 2.48
N GLY A 125 15.95 26.32 2.77
CA GLY A 125 16.57 25.81 3.99
C GLY A 125 15.71 25.91 5.26
N GLU A 126 14.41 26.18 5.14
CA GLU A 126 13.49 26.23 6.28
C GLU A 126 13.31 24.84 6.91
N ILE A 127 13.29 23.78 6.08
CA ILE A 127 13.16 22.39 6.52
C ILE A 127 14.24 21.52 5.85
N PRO A 128 14.98 20.69 6.60
CA PRO A 128 15.83 19.66 6.01
C PRO A 128 15.03 18.64 5.20
N ARG A 129 15.50 18.28 3.99
CA ARG A 129 14.83 17.27 3.15
C ARG A 129 14.57 15.97 3.90
N ALA A 130 15.54 15.49 4.68
CA ALA A 130 15.46 14.27 5.48
C ALA A 130 14.27 14.24 6.47
N SER A 131 13.77 15.40 6.90
CA SER A 131 12.62 15.50 7.80
C SER A 131 11.35 16.03 7.12
N SER A 132 11.38 16.26 5.80
CA SER A 132 10.25 16.82 5.06
C SER A 132 9.20 15.78 4.65
N GLY A 133 9.60 14.51 4.51
CA GLY A 133 8.77 13.49 3.85
C GLY A 133 8.92 13.48 2.32
N LEU A 134 9.79 14.32 1.76
CA LEU A 134 10.26 14.22 0.37
C LEU A 134 11.68 13.65 0.37
N ASN A 135 11.91 12.60 -0.40
CA ASN A 135 13.22 11.96 -0.56
C ASN A 135 13.99 12.51 -1.76
N LEU A 136 13.29 12.88 -2.83
CA LEU A 136 13.85 13.39 -4.08
C LEU A 136 12.83 14.27 -4.81
N VAL A 137 13.27 14.93 -5.87
CA VAL A 137 12.40 15.64 -6.82
C VAL A 137 12.18 14.72 -8.02
N PRO A 138 10.93 14.27 -8.30
CA PRO A 138 10.64 13.37 -9.40
C PRO A 138 10.90 13.99 -10.77
N ILE A 139 11.48 13.21 -11.68
CA ILE A 139 11.65 13.62 -13.09
C ILE A 139 10.32 13.85 -13.83
N LEU A 140 9.23 13.22 -13.38
CA LEU A 140 7.91 13.42 -13.98
C LEU A 140 7.39 14.86 -13.81
N LEU A 141 7.94 15.63 -12.86
CA LEU A 141 7.63 17.06 -12.72
C LEU A 141 8.16 17.92 -13.89
N GLU A 142 9.05 17.37 -14.73
CA GLU A 142 9.49 18.06 -15.94
C GLU A 142 8.45 18.06 -17.07
N LEU A 143 7.41 17.23 -16.95
CA LEU A 143 6.29 17.22 -17.89
C LEU A 143 5.37 18.41 -17.56
N SER A 144 5.23 19.34 -18.50
CA SER A 144 4.51 20.61 -18.32
C SER A 144 3.03 20.46 -17.97
N TYR A 145 2.43 19.30 -18.23
CA TYR A 145 1.03 18.98 -17.92
C TYR A 145 0.85 18.19 -16.62
N TRP A 146 1.92 17.76 -15.95
CA TRP A 146 1.85 16.80 -14.85
C TRP A 146 1.14 17.33 -13.60
N ASP A 147 1.31 18.62 -13.33
CA ASP A 147 0.65 19.33 -12.23
C ASP A 147 -0.86 19.53 -12.47
N SER A 148 -1.29 19.45 -13.72
CA SER A 148 -2.67 19.61 -14.18
C SER A 148 -3.46 18.30 -14.12
N LEU A 149 -2.79 17.16 -13.88
CA LEU A 149 -3.43 15.86 -13.71
C LEU A 149 -4.14 15.79 -12.36
N LEU A 150 -5.39 15.31 -12.37
CA LEU A 150 -6.16 15.06 -11.13
C LEU A 150 -5.56 13.92 -10.28
N ILE A 151 -4.90 12.96 -10.93
CA ILE A 151 -4.28 11.79 -10.29
C ILE A 151 -2.95 11.51 -11.00
N GLN A 152 -1.82 11.74 -10.31
CA GLN A 152 -0.49 11.42 -10.83
C GLN A 152 -0.05 9.98 -10.55
N HIS A 153 -0.39 9.47 -9.36
CA HIS A 153 0.06 8.17 -8.88
C HIS A 153 -1.12 7.38 -8.32
N LEU A 154 -1.32 6.20 -8.88
CA LEU A 154 -2.23 5.18 -8.40
C LEU A 154 -1.41 4.11 -7.68
N GLY A 155 -1.86 3.70 -6.50
CA GLY A 155 -1.25 2.53 -5.91
C GLY A 155 -1.80 1.26 -6.56
N ASP A 156 -0.95 0.26 -6.73
CA ASP A 156 -1.31 -1.04 -7.26
C ASP A 156 -2.25 -1.74 -6.27
N ALA A 157 -3.51 -1.90 -6.68
CA ALA A 157 -4.55 -2.53 -5.87
C ALA A 157 -4.26 -4.02 -5.69
N MET A 158 -3.78 -4.71 -6.73
CA MET A 158 -3.54 -6.16 -6.69
C MET A 158 -2.50 -6.51 -5.63
N HIS A 159 -1.38 -5.76 -5.59
CA HIS A 159 -0.35 -5.98 -4.58
C HIS A 159 -0.80 -5.55 -3.18
N ARG A 160 -1.50 -4.42 -3.04
CA ARG A 160 -1.96 -3.93 -1.73
C ARG A 160 -3.03 -4.82 -1.13
N GLU A 161 -4.07 -5.16 -1.89
CA GLU A 161 -5.15 -6.05 -1.48
C GLU A 161 -4.63 -7.45 -1.18
N GLY A 162 -3.76 -8.00 -2.04
CA GLY A 162 -3.10 -9.28 -1.81
C GLY A 162 -2.33 -9.32 -0.49
N ASN A 163 -1.58 -8.25 -0.17
CA ASN A 163 -0.86 -8.12 1.10
C ASN A 163 -1.80 -7.99 2.31
N VAL A 164 -2.88 -7.20 2.20
CA VAL A 164 -3.88 -7.06 3.26
C VAL A 164 -4.56 -8.39 3.55
N VAL A 165 -5.06 -9.08 2.52
CA VAL A 165 -5.72 -10.38 2.65
C VAL A 165 -4.77 -11.40 3.25
N LYS A 166 -3.51 -11.42 2.81
CA LYS A 166 -2.48 -12.31 3.36
C LYS A 166 -2.28 -12.07 4.86
N ASN A 167 -2.04 -10.83 5.27
CA ASN A 167 -1.78 -10.50 6.67
C ASN A 167 -3.01 -10.79 7.55
N LEU A 168 -4.22 -10.51 7.05
CA LEU A 168 -5.45 -10.81 7.76
C LEU A 168 -5.64 -12.32 7.95
N ILE A 169 -5.47 -13.12 6.89
CA ILE A 169 -5.54 -14.59 6.98
C ILE A 169 -4.50 -15.09 7.97
N GLN A 170 -3.26 -14.60 7.89
CA GLN A 170 -2.21 -15.00 8.84
C GLN A 170 -2.62 -14.71 10.29
N HIS A 171 -3.14 -13.52 10.55
CA HIS A 171 -3.54 -13.08 11.89
C HIS A 171 -4.69 -13.89 12.50
N ILE A 172 -5.66 -14.35 11.69
CA ILE A 172 -6.77 -15.18 12.18
C ILE A 172 -6.49 -16.69 12.11
N TRP A 173 -5.53 -17.13 11.31
CA TRP A 173 -5.28 -18.55 11.02
C TRP A 173 -4.07 -19.14 11.77
N GLU A 174 -2.99 -18.37 11.93
CA GLU A 174 -1.79 -18.79 12.66
C GLU A 174 -1.93 -18.54 14.17
N LYS A 175 -0.93 -18.96 14.95
CA LYS A 175 -0.91 -18.79 16.42
C LYS A 175 -0.74 -17.29 16.77
N ALA A 176 -1.18 -16.90 17.97
CA ALA A 176 -1.09 -15.54 18.51
C ALA A 176 0.27 -14.87 18.21
N ASP A 177 0.26 -13.55 17.98
CA ASP A 177 1.45 -12.79 17.59
C ASP A 177 2.63 -13.04 18.55
N SER A 178 3.85 -12.81 18.07
CA SER A 178 5.05 -13.05 18.88
C SER A 178 5.05 -12.21 20.16
N ILE A 179 5.78 -12.67 21.17
CA ILE A 179 5.88 -11.96 22.46
C ILE A 179 6.33 -10.50 22.31
N LYS A 180 7.15 -10.21 21.29
CA LYS A 180 7.57 -8.85 20.92
C LYS A 180 6.41 -7.96 20.48
N HIS A 181 5.45 -8.50 19.73
CA HIS A 181 4.24 -7.75 19.35
C HIS A 181 3.37 -7.47 20.56
N MET A 182 3.30 -8.42 21.49
CA MET A 182 2.55 -8.25 22.73
C MET A 182 3.19 -7.20 23.66
N HIS A 183 4.52 -7.18 23.76
CA HIS A 183 5.25 -6.10 24.44
C HIS A 183 5.07 -4.75 23.73
N ALA A 184 4.99 -4.70 22.40
CA ALA A 184 4.63 -3.47 21.68
C ALA A 184 3.19 -3.02 21.99
N CYS A 185 2.24 -3.95 22.14
CA CYS A 185 0.88 -3.62 22.58
C CYS A 185 0.88 -3.00 23.98
N ILE A 186 1.73 -3.50 24.90
CA ILE A 186 1.94 -2.87 26.22
C ILE A 186 2.54 -1.47 26.07
N GLU A 187 3.60 -1.33 25.26
CA GLU A 187 4.30 -0.05 24.99
C GLU A 187 3.33 1.04 24.52
N PHE A 188 2.34 0.68 23.68
CA PHE A 188 1.33 1.60 23.17
C PHE A 188 0.01 1.62 23.95
N GLY A 189 -0.11 0.85 25.04
CA GLY A 189 -1.34 0.79 25.83
C GLY A 189 -2.54 0.19 25.09
N MET A 190 -2.31 -0.68 24.12
CA MET A 190 -3.34 -1.30 23.26
C MET A 190 -3.59 -2.76 23.63
N HIS A 191 -4.78 -3.27 23.32
CA HIS A 191 -5.14 -4.69 23.45
C HIS A 191 -4.78 -5.32 24.80
N ALA A 192 -5.20 -4.69 25.91
CA ALA A 192 -4.86 -5.16 27.27
C ALA A 192 -5.25 -6.63 27.54
N HIS A 193 -6.33 -7.12 26.91
CA HIS A 193 -6.76 -8.52 27.00
C HIS A 193 -5.77 -9.52 26.35
N ALA A 194 -4.89 -9.04 25.47
CA ALA A 194 -3.88 -9.82 24.77
C ALA A 194 -2.50 -9.77 25.45
N TRP A 195 -2.33 -8.98 26.52
CA TRP A 195 -1.04 -8.84 27.20
C TRP A 195 -0.54 -10.17 27.78
N PRO A 196 0.79 -10.41 27.76
CA PRO A 196 1.36 -11.62 28.30
C PRO A 196 1.19 -11.67 29.82
N TYR A 197 1.11 -12.87 30.37
CA TYR A 197 0.97 -13.13 31.79
C TYR A 197 1.95 -14.23 32.24
N THR A 198 2.30 -14.21 33.53
CA THR A 198 3.13 -15.27 34.12
C THR A 198 2.25 -16.47 34.45
N ALA A 199 2.47 -17.59 33.77
CA ALA A 199 1.78 -18.84 34.08
C ALA A 199 2.26 -19.43 35.42
N SER A 200 1.52 -20.41 35.96
CA SER A 200 1.82 -21.06 37.24
C SER A 200 3.19 -21.74 37.29
N ASN A 201 3.79 -22.03 36.14
CA ASN A 201 5.14 -22.58 36.00
C ASN A 201 6.24 -21.50 35.92
N GLY A 202 5.91 -20.22 36.11
CA GLY A 202 6.84 -19.09 36.03
C GLY A 202 7.23 -18.67 34.61
N VAL A 203 6.67 -19.31 33.57
CA VAL A 203 6.93 -18.98 32.17
C VAL A 203 5.96 -17.91 31.71
N GLU A 204 6.48 -16.90 31.01
CA GLU A 204 5.65 -15.88 30.36
C GLU A 204 4.86 -16.52 29.21
N ALA A 205 3.54 -16.41 29.28
CA ALA A 205 2.59 -17.00 28.34
C ALA A 205 1.75 -15.90 27.70
N ILE A 206 1.36 -16.12 26.43
CA ILE A 206 0.48 -15.23 25.68
C ILE A 206 -0.94 -15.81 25.75
N PRO A 207 -1.96 -15.03 26.10
CA PRO A 207 -3.34 -15.50 26.06
C PRO A 207 -3.71 -15.95 24.65
N THR A 208 -4.61 -16.93 24.55
CA THR A 208 -5.14 -17.30 23.23
C THR A 208 -5.99 -16.14 22.74
N ALA A 209 -5.58 -15.53 21.64
CA ALA A 209 -6.30 -14.42 21.05
C ALA A 209 -7.70 -14.86 20.58
N GLU A 210 -8.72 -14.08 20.94
CA GLU A 210 -10.13 -14.39 20.67
C GLU A 210 -10.45 -14.46 19.17
N TRP A 211 -9.67 -13.78 18.33
CA TRP A 211 -9.84 -13.72 16.88
C TRP A 211 -9.18 -14.89 16.13
N VAL A 212 -8.40 -15.73 16.81
CA VAL A 212 -7.77 -16.89 16.18
C VAL A 212 -8.82 -17.99 16.01
N LEU A 213 -9.03 -18.43 14.77
CA LEU A 213 -10.06 -19.41 14.45
C LEU A 213 -9.80 -20.75 15.15
N SER A 214 -10.85 -21.34 15.71
CA SER A 214 -10.80 -22.70 16.25
C SER A 214 -10.58 -23.73 15.12
N SER A 215 -10.21 -24.96 15.48
CA SER A 215 -10.09 -26.05 14.49
C SER A 215 -11.41 -26.29 13.72
N GLN A 216 -12.55 -26.10 14.38
CA GLN A 216 -13.87 -26.20 13.76
C GLN A 216 -14.14 -25.03 12.82
N ASP A 217 -13.82 -23.80 13.22
CA ASP A 217 -14.02 -22.61 12.38
C ASP A 217 -13.11 -22.62 11.17
N LYS A 218 -11.87 -23.11 11.30
CA LYS A 218 -10.97 -23.34 10.16
C LYS A 218 -11.53 -24.35 9.16
N ARG A 219 -12.33 -25.32 9.60
CA ARG A 219 -13.04 -26.24 8.70
C ARG A 219 -14.18 -25.52 7.98
N LEU A 220 -15.03 -24.81 8.72
CA LEU A 220 -16.15 -24.06 8.15
C LEU A 220 -15.70 -22.98 7.17
N PHE A 221 -14.63 -22.25 7.51
CA PHE A 221 -14.03 -21.25 6.63
C PHE A 221 -13.61 -21.89 5.30
N ARG A 222 -12.90 -23.03 5.33
CA ARG A 222 -12.51 -23.76 4.10
C ARG A 222 -13.71 -24.17 3.26
N GLU A 223 -14.74 -24.73 3.89
CA GLU A 223 -15.97 -25.11 3.18
C GLU A 223 -16.65 -23.91 2.53
N CYS A 224 -16.68 -22.76 3.21
CA CYS A 224 -17.22 -21.52 2.67
C CYS A 224 -16.43 -21.10 1.42
N ILE A 225 -15.10 -21.00 1.51
CA ILE A 225 -14.23 -20.57 0.41
C ILE A 225 -14.37 -21.49 -0.81
N GLN A 226 -14.45 -22.80 -0.60
CA GLN A 226 -14.64 -23.77 -1.69
C GLN A 226 -16.00 -23.61 -2.39
N LYS A 227 -17.04 -23.14 -1.68
CA LYS A 227 -18.39 -22.93 -2.22
C LYS A 227 -18.59 -21.57 -2.89
N ILE A 228 -17.73 -20.57 -2.63
CA ILE A 228 -17.85 -19.24 -3.25
C ILE A 228 -17.77 -19.36 -4.76
N LYS A 229 -18.78 -18.87 -5.48
CA LYS A 229 -18.78 -18.75 -6.95
C LYS A 229 -18.18 -17.41 -7.36
N CYS A 230 -17.18 -17.45 -8.23
CA CYS A 230 -16.53 -16.26 -8.79
C CYS A 230 -16.76 -16.21 -10.31
N PRO A 231 -16.70 -15.02 -10.94
CA PRO A 231 -16.69 -14.88 -12.39
C PRO A 231 -15.55 -15.71 -13.04
N THR A 232 -15.77 -16.17 -14.27
CA THR A 232 -14.77 -16.95 -15.01
C THR A 232 -13.46 -16.17 -15.14
N GLY A 233 -12.34 -16.80 -14.75
CA GLY A 233 -11.01 -16.17 -14.75
C GLY A 233 -10.61 -15.48 -13.43
N TYR A 234 -11.53 -15.30 -12.48
CA TYR A 234 -11.27 -14.66 -11.19
C TYR A 234 -11.20 -15.67 -10.05
N ALA A 235 -10.29 -15.42 -9.09
CA ALA A 235 -10.16 -16.19 -7.84
C ALA A 235 -10.00 -17.73 -8.02
N SER A 236 -9.65 -18.19 -9.23
CA SER A 236 -9.38 -19.59 -9.54
C SER A 236 -8.32 -20.16 -8.61
N LYS A 237 -7.32 -19.35 -8.31
CA LYS A 237 -6.22 -19.69 -7.45
C LYS A 237 -6.55 -19.56 -5.94
N PHE A 238 -7.59 -18.81 -5.57
CA PHE A 238 -8.06 -18.66 -4.18
C PHE A 238 -8.72 -19.95 -3.66
N ARG A 239 -9.54 -20.62 -4.48
CA ARG A 239 -10.12 -21.93 -4.11
C ARG A 239 -9.06 -23.02 -3.89
N ILE A 240 -7.99 -23.00 -4.69
CA ILE A 240 -6.87 -23.96 -4.59
C ILE A 240 -5.96 -23.62 -3.40
N ALA A 241 -6.04 -22.42 -2.82
CA ALA A 241 -5.22 -22.05 -1.68
C ALA A 241 -5.70 -22.65 -0.35
N PHE A 242 -6.90 -23.25 -0.33
CA PHE A 242 -7.58 -23.73 0.87
C PHE A 242 -8.05 -25.19 0.71
N THR A 243 -7.15 -26.09 0.31
CA THR A 243 -7.47 -27.52 0.15
C THR A 243 -7.28 -28.30 1.46
N HIS A 244 -7.84 -29.51 1.54
CA HIS A 244 -7.84 -30.34 2.75
C HIS A 244 -6.43 -30.79 3.21
N GLU A 245 -5.43 -30.71 2.33
CA GLU A 245 -4.06 -31.18 2.59
C GLU A 245 -3.11 -30.06 3.06
N ASP A 246 -3.51 -28.79 2.95
CA ASP A 246 -2.66 -27.65 3.29
C ASP A 246 -2.54 -27.50 4.83
N LYS A 247 -1.46 -28.06 5.38
CA LYS A 247 -1.03 -27.86 6.78
C LYS A 247 0.01 -26.74 6.86
N GLY A 248 -0.23 -25.75 7.73
CA GLY A 248 0.76 -24.73 8.10
C GLY A 248 1.32 -23.94 6.90
N ALA A 249 2.65 -23.95 6.76
CA ALA A 249 3.45 -23.14 5.83
C ALA A 249 3.11 -23.26 4.32
N TYR A 250 2.27 -24.23 3.92
CA TYR A 250 1.81 -24.39 2.52
C TYR A 250 0.75 -23.37 2.10
N LEU A 251 -0.06 -22.86 3.04
CA LEU A 251 -0.98 -21.75 2.78
C LEU A 251 -0.20 -20.48 2.38
N HIS A 252 0.96 -20.27 3.02
CA HIS A 252 1.84 -19.10 2.86
C HIS A 252 2.51 -19.01 1.48
N LEU A 253 2.92 -20.14 0.90
CA LEU A 253 3.48 -20.21 -0.46
C LEU A 253 2.39 -20.17 -1.54
N SER A 254 1.25 -20.82 -1.26
CA SER A 254 0.10 -20.87 -2.15
C SER A 254 -0.52 -19.49 -2.35
N LEU A 255 -0.80 -18.72 -1.30
CA LEU A 255 -1.39 -17.37 -1.41
C LEU A 255 -0.49 -16.38 -2.15
N ARG A 256 0.84 -16.44 -1.94
CA ARG A 256 1.81 -15.52 -2.56
C ARG A 256 1.93 -15.70 -4.08
N ALA A 257 1.85 -16.93 -4.57
CA ALA A 257 1.88 -17.22 -6.01
C ALA A 257 0.52 -17.02 -6.71
N LYS A 258 -0.57 -16.91 -5.93
CA LYS A 258 -1.94 -17.07 -6.42
C LYS A 258 -2.83 -15.84 -6.32
N LEU A 259 -2.48 -14.88 -5.48
CA LEU A 259 -3.19 -13.59 -5.40
C LEU A 259 -2.49 -12.47 -6.18
N ILE A 260 -1.24 -12.66 -6.59
CA ILE A 260 -0.36 -11.63 -7.18
C ILE A 260 -0.19 -11.79 -8.71
N GLY A 261 -0.78 -12.81 -9.33
CA GLY A 261 -0.77 -12.93 -10.79
C GLY A 261 -1.76 -13.94 -11.30
#